data_AF-A0A7K2XF35-F1
#
_entry.id   AF-A0A7K2XF35-F1
#
_cell.length_a   1.000
_cell.length_b   1.000
_cell.length_c   1.000
_cell.angle_alpha   90.00
_cell.angle_beta   90.00
_cell.angle_gamma   90.00
#
_symmetry.space_group_name_H-M   'P 1'
#
loop_
_entity.id
_entity.type
_entity.pdbx_description
1 polymer ?
#
loop_
_entity_poly.entity_id
_entity_poly.type
_entity_poly.pdbx_seq_one_letter_code
_entity_poly.pdbx_strand_id
1 'polypeptide(L)' 'PVAEVAEACRGLGVPLLVDAAQSLGWGPVEGGWSLLAASAHKWGGPAGVGLLAVRKGVRFAPQGPSD' A
#
# COMPACT_ATOMS: atom_id res chain seq x y z
N PRO A 1 -10.56 8.21 -6.16
CA PRO A 1 -11.05 8.46 -4.79
C PRO A 1 -10.07 8.17 -3.63
N VAL A 2 -8.82 7.73 -3.88
CA VAL A 2 -7.86 7.43 -2.79
C VAL A 2 -7.58 8.67 -1.92
N ALA A 3 -7.54 9.85 -2.52
CA ALA A 3 -7.32 11.11 -1.79
C ALA A 3 -8.46 11.42 -0.78
N GLU A 4 -9.72 11.26 -1.17
CA GLU A 4 -10.87 11.53 -0.29
C GLU A 4 -10.89 10.56 0.90
N VAL A 5 -10.60 9.28 0.65
CA VAL A 5 -10.51 8.27 1.71
C VAL A 5 -9.33 8.55 2.63
N ALA A 6 -8.19 8.98 2.08
CA ALA A 6 -7.02 9.35 2.86
C ALA A 6 -7.32 10.51 3.83
N GLU A 7 -8.04 11.53 3.38
CA GLU A 7 -8.45 12.65 4.25
C GLU A 7 -9.43 12.20 5.35
N ALA A 8 -10.39 11.33 5.02
CA ALA A 8 -11.31 10.78 6.02
C ALA A 8 -10.57 9.95 7.07
N CYS A 9 -9.68 9.05 6.66
CA CYS A 9 -8.85 8.25 7.57
C CYS A 9 -7.95 9.13 8.46
N ARG A 10 -7.37 10.18 7.87
CA ARG A 10 -6.55 11.17 8.60
C ARG A 10 -7.37 11.89 9.67
N GLY A 11 -8.59 12.32 9.35
CA GLY A 11 -9.51 12.97 10.29
C GLY A 11 -9.89 12.07 11.47
N LEU A 12 -9.89 10.76 11.27
CA LEU A 12 -10.18 9.76 12.31
C LEU A 12 -8.92 9.21 13.00
N GLY A 13 -7.73 9.62 12.57
CA GLY A 13 -6.46 9.14 13.13
C GLY A 13 -6.17 7.65 12.86
N VAL A 14 -6.78 7.06 11.82
CA VAL A 14 -6.59 5.64 11.46
C VAL A 14 -5.70 5.49 10.21
N PRO A 15 -4.90 4.42 10.10
CA PRO A 15 -4.08 4.19 8.92
C PRO A 15 -4.93 3.75 7.72
N LEU A 16 -4.55 4.20 6.53
CA LEU A 16 -5.13 3.75 5.26
C LEU A 16 -4.18 2.78 4.55
N LEU A 17 -4.63 1.55 4.29
CA LEU A 17 -4.01 0.61 3.36
C LEU A 17 -4.65 0.80 1.98
N VAL A 18 -3.82 0.99 0.96
CA VAL A 18 -4.25 0.97 -0.45
C VAL A 18 -3.70 -0.27 -1.13
N ASP A 19 -4.59 -1.10 -1.68
CA ASP A 19 -4.21 -2.17 -2.61
C ASP A 19 -4.09 -1.58 -4.02
N ALA A 20 -2.85 -1.44 -4.46
CA ALA A 20 -2.48 -0.92 -5.78
C ALA A 20 -2.07 -2.04 -6.74
N ALA A 21 -2.35 -3.30 -6.42
CA ALA A 21 -1.79 -4.43 -7.15
C ALA A 21 -2.19 -4.44 -8.63
N GLN A 22 -3.38 -3.94 -8.99
CA GLN A 22 -3.84 -3.83 -10.38
C GLN A 22 -3.57 -2.46 -11.03
N SER A 23 -3.15 -1.46 -10.27
CA SER A 23 -3.03 -0.06 -10.74
C SER A 23 -1.60 0.48 -10.76
N LEU A 24 -0.71 -0.02 -9.88
CA LEU A 24 0.64 0.52 -9.70
C LEU A 24 1.49 0.46 -10.98
N GLY A 25 1.28 -0.55 -11.83
CA GLY A 25 2.00 -0.69 -13.10
C GLY A 25 1.63 0.38 -14.14
N TRP A 26 0.55 1.13 -13.93
CA TRP A 26 0.00 2.07 -14.90
C TRP A 26 0.17 3.55 -14.49
N GLY A 27 0.55 3.81 -13.24
CA GLY A 27 0.73 5.17 -12.74
C GLY A 27 0.93 5.26 -11.24
N PRO A 28 1.27 6.45 -10.73
CA PRO A 28 1.46 6.68 -9.31
C PRO A 28 0.13 6.55 -8.54
N VAL A 29 0.21 6.05 -7.31
CA VAL A 29 -0.89 6.13 -6.34
C VAL A 29 -0.76 7.41 -5.55
N GLU A 30 -1.46 8.44 -6.01
CA GLU A 30 -1.48 9.73 -5.35
C GLU A 30 -2.30 9.71 -4.05
N GLY A 31 -1.98 10.63 -3.14
CA GLY A 31 -2.69 10.82 -1.87
C GLY A 31 -1.95 10.34 -0.63
N GLY A 32 -2.61 10.54 0.53
CA GLY A 32 -2.06 10.33 1.86
C GLY A 32 -2.17 8.91 2.42
N TRP A 33 -1.93 7.88 1.61
CA TRP A 33 -1.95 6.49 2.10
C TRP A 33 -0.88 6.22 3.17
N SER A 34 -1.19 5.34 4.12
CA SER A 34 -0.27 4.93 5.19
C SER A 34 0.53 3.67 4.80
N LEU A 35 -0.14 2.74 4.14
CA LEU A 35 0.45 1.53 3.57
C LEU A 35 -0.01 1.38 2.11
N LEU A 36 0.86 0.86 1.26
CA LEU A 36 0.55 0.54 -0.13
C LEU A 36 1.04 -0.87 -0.46
N ALA A 37 0.12 -1.73 -0.90
CA ALA A 37 0.43 -3.09 -1.32
C ALA A 37 0.39 -3.19 -2.85
N ALA A 38 1.28 -3.99 -3.44
CA ALA A 38 1.20 -4.34 -4.85
C ALA A 38 1.79 -5.72 -5.13
N SER A 39 1.41 -6.30 -6.27
CA SER A 39 1.87 -7.62 -6.71
C SER A 39 2.46 -7.55 -8.10
N ALA A 40 3.69 -8.07 -8.26
CA ALA A 40 4.48 -7.90 -9.47
C ALA A 40 3.88 -8.63 -10.68
N HIS A 41 3.33 -9.83 -10.46
CA HIS A 41 2.76 -10.66 -11.53
C HIS A 41 1.56 -10.02 -12.26
N LYS A 42 0.93 -9.00 -11.67
CA LYS A 42 -0.19 -8.28 -12.29
C LYS A 42 0.24 -7.31 -13.40
N TRP A 43 1.54 -7.04 -13.51
CA TRP A 43 2.11 -6.17 -14.54
C TRP A 43 3.36 -6.79 -15.20
N GLY A 44 3.45 -8.12 -15.21
CA GLY A 44 4.48 -8.87 -15.92
C GLY A 44 5.72 -9.26 -15.11
N GLY A 45 5.72 -9.00 -13.80
CA GLY A 45 6.78 -9.48 -12.89
C GLY A 45 6.63 -10.94 -12.46
N PRO A 46 7.57 -11.47 -11.66
CA PRO A 46 7.52 -12.86 -11.21
C PRO A 46 6.30 -13.18 -10.32
N ALA A 47 5.77 -14.39 -10.46
CA ALA A 47 4.78 -14.92 -9.54
C ALA A 47 5.37 -15.04 -8.12
N GLY A 48 4.56 -14.77 -7.10
CA GLY A 48 5.01 -14.80 -5.70
C GLY A 48 5.78 -13.56 -5.22
N VAL A 49 6.07 -12.59 -6.10
CA VAL A 49 6.75 -11.34 -5.72
C VAL A 49 5.73 -10.21 -5.56
N GLY A 50 5.84 -9.49 -4.44
CA GLY A 50 5.03 -8.31 -4.15
C GLY A 50 5.80 -7.31 -3.30
N LEU A 51 5.17 -6.18 -3.02
CA LEU A 51 5.71 -5.15 -2.15
C LEU A 51 4.65 -4.66 -1.18
N LEU A 52 5.12 -4.26 0.00
CA LEU A 52 4.38 -3.47 0.96
C LEU A 52 5.22 -2.23 1.28
N ALA A 53 4.81 -1.08 0.76
CA ALA A 53 5.40 0.20 1.12
C ALA A 53 4.72 0.74 2.37
N VAL A 54 5.52 1.13 3.37
CA VAL A 54 5.04 1.72 4.62
C VAL A 54 5.53 3.15 4.70
N ARG A 55 4.61 4.12 4.84
CA ARG A 55 4.98 5.53 4.93
C ARG A 55 5.70 5.80 6.26
N LYS A 56 6.74 6.64 6.23
CA LYS A 56 7.50 7.02 7.43
C LYS A 56 6.56 7.53 8.54
N GLY A 57 6.78 7.06 9.76
CA GLY A 57 5.97 7.43 10.94
C GLY A 57 4.71 6.58 11.14
N VAL A 58 4.36 5.70 10.20
CA VAL A 58 3.29 4.70 10.40
C VAL A 58 3.83 3.59 11.29
N ARG A 59 3.10 3.30 12.38
CA ARG A 59 3.39 2.15 13.26
C ARG A 59 3.21 0.86 12.46
N PHE A 60 4.27 0.09 12.31
CA PHE A 60 4.27 -1.18 11.58
C PHE A 60 5.22 -2.16 12.28
N ALA A 61 4.78 -3.41 12.39
CA ALA A 61 5.57 -4.51 12.91
C ALA A 61 5.69 -5.58 11.83
N PRO A 62 6.85 -5.72 11.16
CA PRO A 62 7.02 -6.74 10.13
C PRO A 62 6.86 -8.14 10.74
N GLN A 63 6.01 -8.95 10.12
CA GLN A 63 5.94 -10.38 10.41
C GLN A 63 6.98 -11.06 9.51
N GLY A 64 8.14 -11.38 10.09
CA GLY A 64 9.14 -12.19 9.42
C GLY A 64 8.67 -13.63 9.25
N PRO A 65 9.37 -14.44 8.46
CA PRO A 65 9.15 -15.89 8.48
C PRO A 65 9.29 -16.41 9.92
N SER A 66 8.37 -17.28 10.32
CA SER A 66 8.52 -18.12 11.51
C SER A 66 9.09 -19.46 11.05
N ASP A 67 10.09 -19.97 11.78
CA ASP A 67 10.58 -21.35 11.64
C ASP A 67 9.48 -22.38 11.91
#